data_AF-A0A453LQS5-F1
#
_entry.id   AF-A0A453LQS5-F1
#
_cell.length_a   1.000
_cell.length_b   1.000
_cell.length_c   1.000
_cell.angle_alpha   90.00
_cell.angle_beta   90.00
_cell.angle_gamma   90.00
#
_symmetry.space_group_name_H-M   'P 1'
#
loop_
_entity.id
_entity.type
_entity.pdbx_description
1 polymer ?
#
loop_
_entity_poly.entity_id
_entity_poly.type
_entity_poly.pdbx_seq_one_letter_code
_entity_poly.pdbx_strand_id
1 'polypeptide(L)'
;LQALIVSCCGCFHGRTLGVISMSCDNDATRGFGPLVPGHLKVDFGDIDGLEKIFKEHGDRICGFLFEPIQGEAGVIIPPDGYLKAVRDLCSRHNILMIDDEIQTGIARTGKMLACDWEDVRPDMVILGKALGAGVVPVSAVLADKDIMLCIKPGEHGSTFGGNPLASAVAVASLKVVKDEGLVERAAELGQEFRDQLQKVQQKFPHIIREIRGRGLLNAVDLCSKALYPASAYDICIKLKERGILAKPTHDTIIRLAPPLSISSEELAEASKALSDVLEHDLPQLQKQIKKPESEAKTPVCDRCGRDL
;
A
#
# COMPACT_ATOMS: atom_id res chain seq x y z
N LEU A 1 8.27 12.07 -29.85
CA LEU A 1 8.86 11.62 -28.57
C LEU A 1 7.84 10.72 -27.88
N GLN A 2 8.26 9.58 -27.32
CA GLN A 2 7.37 8.74 -26.51
C GLN A 2 7.33 9.29 -25.08
N ALA A 3 6.13 9.54 -24.56
CA ALA A 3 5.89 9.96 -23.18
C ALA A 3 6.26 8.85 -22.19
N LEU A 4 6.80 9.25 -21.04
CA LEU A 4 7.28 8.35 -19.99
C LEU A 4 6.54 8.61 -18.68
N ILE A 5 6.20 7.53 -17.96
CA ILE A 5 5.72 7.59 -16.57
C ILE A 5 6.75 6.94 -15.68
N VAL A 6 7.16 7.63 -14.61
CA VAL A 6 8.02 7.07 -13.57
C VAL A 6 7.14 6.48 -12.47
N SER A 7 7.50 5.30 -11.95
CA SER A 7 6.81 4.67 -10.82
C SER A 7 7.79 3.91 -9.93
N CYS A 8 7.42 3.68 -8.68
CA CYS A 8 8.33 3.08 -7.70
C CYS A 8 8.45 1.56 -7.86
N CYS A 9 9.60 0.98 -7.54
CA CYS A 9 9.72 -0.45 -7.27
C CYS A 9 8.85 -0.83 -6.06
N GLY A 10 8.28 -2.03 -6.05
CA GLY A 10 7.31 -2.46 -5.02
C GLY A 10 5.87 -1.93 -5.19
N CYS A 11 5.60 -1.08 -6.19
CA CYS A 11 4.27 -0.47 -6.36
C CYS A 11 3.16 -1.49 -6.67
N PHE A 12 1.94 -1.18 -6.23
CA PHE A 12 0.72 -1.86 -6.66
C PHE A 12 -0.37 -0.86 -7.06
N HIS A 13 -0.52 -0.63 -8.36
CA HIS A 13 -1.53 0.28 -8.90
C HIS A 13 -2.72 -0.45 -9.55
N GLY A 14 -2.73 -1.79 -9.53
CA GLY A 14 -3.77 -2.62 -10.16
C GLY A 14 -3.23 -3.76 -11.05
N ARG A 15 -4.11 -4.36 -11.86
CA ARG A 15 -3.85 -5.61 -12.60
C ARG A 15 -4.18 -5.54 -14.11
N THR A 16 -4.55 -4.38 -14.64
CA THR A 16 -4.75 -4.23 -16.10
C THR A 16 -3.40 -4.16 -16.81
N LEU A 17 -3.35 -4.50 -18.10
CA LEU A 17 -2.10 -4.59 -18.86
C LEU A 17 -1.23 -3.31 -18.75
N GLY A 18 -1.83 -2.13 -18.90
CA GLY A 18 -1.10 -0.85 -18.77
C GLY A 18 -0.52 -0.64 -17.37
N VAL A 19 -1.22 -1.10 -16.34
CA VAL A 19 -0.78 -0.94 -14.95
C VAL A 19 0.30 -1.95 -14.57
N ILE A 20 0.14 -3.23 -14.91
CA ILE A 20 1.17 -4.25 -14.65
C ILE A 20 2.44 -3.99 -15.47
N SER A 21 2.35 -3.20 -16.55
CA SER A 21 3.53 -2.73 -17.30
C SER A 21 4.43 -1.82 -16.45
N MET A 22 3.87 -1.22 -15.41
CA MET A 22 4.59 -0.51 -14.34
C MET A 22 4.89 -1.40 -13.14
N SER A 23 4.59 -2.70 -13.13
CA SER A 23 4.90 -3.54 -11.97
C SER A 23 6.33 -4.07 -12.03
N CYS A 24 6.96 -4.22 -10.85
CA CYS A 24 8.19 -5.00 -10.68
C CYS A 24 7.91 -6.43 -10.20
N ASP A 25 6.67 -6.76 -9.84
CA ASP A 25 6.26 -8.11 -9.45
C ASP A 25 6.25 -9.06 -10.66
N ASN A 26 7.08 -10.10 -10.58
CA ASN A 26 7.20 -11.12 -11.62
C ASN A 26 5.89 -11.91 -11.78
N ASP A 27 5.14 -12.16 -10.70
CA ASP A 27 3.86 -12.87 -10.76
C ASP A 27 2.77 -12.03 -11.41
N ALA A 28 2.92 -10.70 -11.38
CA ALA A 28 2.04 -9.78 -12.09
C ALA A 28 2.36 -9.66 -13.59
N THR A 29 3.57 -10.01 -14.04
CA THR A 29 4.04 -9.69 -15.40
C THR A 29 4.31 -10.91 -16.27
N ARG A 30 4.75 -12.04 -15.68
CA ARG A 30 5.03 -13.29 -16.41
C ARG A 30 3.76 -13.81 -17.10
N GLY A 31 3.87 -14.11 -18.39
CA GLY A 31 2.77 -14.63 -19.20
C GLY A 31 1.80 -13.58 -19.78
N PHE A 32 2.00 -12.29 -19.48
CA PHE A 32 1.13 -11.19 -19.97
C PHE A 32 1.78 -10.31 -21.05
N GLY A 33 2.89 -10.75 -21.63
CA GLY A 33 3.61 -10.00 -22.66
C GLY A 33 2.88 -9.96 -24.02
N PRO A 34 3.17 -8.96 -24.87
CA PRO A 34 4.04 -7.82 -24.60
C PRO A 34 3.40 -6.79 -23.66
N LEU A 35 4.22 -6.20 -22.77
CA LEU A 35 3.81 -5.13 -21.88
C LEU A 35 3.78 -3.78 -22.61
N VAL A 36 3.03 -2.82 -22.07
CA VAL A 36 2.95 -1.44 -22.56
C VAL A 36 4.31 -0.75 -22.33
N PRO A 37 4.93 -0.13 -23.34
CA PRO A 37 6.18 0.59 -23.18
C PRO A 37 5.96 2.00 -22.59
N GLY A 38 7.04 2.68 -22.19
CA GLY A 38 6.98 4.06 -21.71
C GLY A 38 6.99 4.21 -20.19
N HIS A 39 7.68 3.30 -19.49
CA HIS A 39 7.76 3.31 -18.03
C HIS A 39 9.21 3.27 -17.55
N LEU A 40 9.51 4.07 -16.54
CA LEU A 40 10.78 4.07 -15.80
C LEU A 40 10.54 3.72 -14.33
N LYS A 41 11.58 3.25 -13.66
CA LYS A 41 11.54 2.78 -12.26
C LYS A 41 12.52 3.51 -11.37
N VAL A 42 12.09 3.81 -10.16
CA VAL A 42 12.90 4.36 -9.07
C VAL A 42 12.63 3.57 -7.79
N ASP A 43 13.56 3.56 -6.84
CA ASP A 43 13.29 2.90 -5.55
C ASP A 43 12.37 3.78 -4.72
N PHE A 44 11.45 3.15 -4.00
CA PHE A 44 10.52 3.90 -3.15
C PHE A 44 11.30 4.58 -2.02
N GLY A 45 11.08 5.89 -1.84
CA GLY A 45 11.84 6.70 -0.88
C GLY A 45 13.19 7.24 -1.38
N ASP A 46 13.66 6.86 -2.58
CA ASP A 46 14.93 7.33 -3.15
C ASP A 46 14.75 8.62 -3.97
N ILE A 47 14.86 9.77 -3.28
CA ILE A 47 14.72 11.09 -3.92
C ILE A 47 15.88 11.42 -4.86
N ASP A 48 17.10 10.97 -4.56
CA ASP A 48 18.29 11.23 -5.38
C ASP A 48 18.22 10.46 -6.70
N GLY A 49 17.79 9.20 -6.64
CA GLY A 49 17.50 8.39 -7.83
C GLY A 49 16.39 8.99 -8.68
N LEU A 50 15.33 9.54 -8.07
CA LEU A 50 14.25 10.21 -8.79
C LEU A 50 14.76 11.48 -9.50
N GLU A 51 15.55 12.31 -8.80
CA GLU A 51 16.13 13.53 -9.36
C GLU A 51 17.07 13.20 -10.55
N LYS A 52 17.85 12.12 -10.45
CA LYS A 52 18.69 11.64 -11.55
C LYS A 52 17.85 11.29 -12.78
N ILE A 53 16.77 10.51 -12.60
CA ILE A 53 15.86 10.13 -13.69
C ILE A 53 15.22 11.38 -14.34
N PHE A 54 14.79 12.35 -13.52
CA PHE A 54 14.19 13.59 -14.03
C PHE A 54 15.20 14.47 -14.78
N LYS A 55 16.46 14.48 -14.36
CA LYS A 55 17.54 15.18 -15.10
C LYS A 55 17.84 14.51 -16.45
N GLU A 56 17.85 13.18 -16.50
CA GLU A 56 18.20 12.41 -17.70
C GLU A 56 17.07 12.34 -18.73
N HIS A 57 15.80 12.38 -18.28
CA HIS A 57 14.63 12.09 -19.13
C HIS A 57 13.47 13.09 -18.98
N GLY A 58 13.66 14.19 -18.24
CA GLY A 58 12.58 15.10 -17.83
C GLY A 58 11.75 15.69 -18.98
N ASP A 59 12.35 15.91 -20.15
CA ASP A 59 11.66 16.41 -21.35
C ASP A 59 10.61 15.43 -21.92
N ARG A 60 10.66 14.16 -21.49
CA ARG A 60 9.76 13.09 -21.91
C ARG A 60 8.87 12.57 -20.79
N ILE A 61 9.16 12.89 -19.53
CA ILE A 61 8.38 12.40 -18.39
C ILE A 61 7.11 13.26 -18.26
N CYS A 62 5.94 12.63 -18.31
CA CYS A 62 4.66 13.31 -18.12
C CYS A 62 4.14 13.21 -16.69
N GLY A 63 4.56 12.19 -15.93
CA GLY A 63 4.09 12.00 -14.56
C GLY A 63 4.95 11.05 -13.74
N PHE A 64 4.88 11.23 -12.43
CA PHE A 64 5.37 10.32 -11.41
C PHE A 64 4.18 9.77 -10.63
N LEU A 65 3.94 8.47 -10.76
CA LEU A 65 2.87 7.73 -10.09
C LEU A 65 3.46 6.97 -8.90
N PHE A 66 2.95 7.23 -7.71
CA PHE A 66 3.42 6.62 -6.46
C PHE A 66 2.26 6.39 -5.48
N GLU A 67 2.49 5.53 -4.49
CA GLU A 67 1.63 5.40 -3.29
C GLU A 67 2.32 6.19 -2.15
N PRO A 68 1.63 6.96 -1.30
CA PRO A 68 2.25 7.65 -0.17
C PRO A 68 2.88 6.69 0.84
N ILE A 69 2.31 5.48 0.94
CA ILE A 69 2.81 4.33 1.69
C ILE A 69 2.51 3.11 0.83
N GLN A 70 3.51 2.31 0.48
CA GLN A 70 3.28 1.13 -0.36
C GLN A 70 2.61 0.02 0.45
N GLY A 71 1.34 -0.26 0.15
CA GLY A 71 0.55 -1.16 0.98
C GLY A 71 0.77 -2.64 0.68
N GLU A 72 0.79 -3.05 -0.60
CA GLU A 72 1.04 -4.45 -0.98
C GLU A 72 2.49 -4.87 -0.78
N ALA A 73 3.44 -3.93 -0.86
CA ALA A 73 4.86 -4.12 -0.52
C ALA A 73 5.12 -4.39 0.98
N GLY A 74 4.06 -4.37 1.81
CA GLY A 74 4.18 -4.63 3.24
C GLY A 74 4.23 -3.37 4.09
N VAL A 75 3.42 -2.36 3.74
CA VAL A 75 3.27 -1.11 4.49
C VAL A 75 4.62 -0.40 4.64
N ILE A 76 5.23 -0.10 3.49
CA ILE A 76 6.51 0.61 3.45
C ILE A 76 6.22 2.10 3.55
N ILE A 77 6.71 2.73 4.61
CA ILE A 77 6.60 4.17 4.84
C ILE A 77 7.88 4.83 4.31
N PRO A 78 7.79 5.86 3.46
CA PRO A 78 8.98 6.54 2.97
C PRO A 78 9.65 7.35 4.09
N PRO A 79 10.92 7.75 3.94
CA PRO A 79 11.57 8.67 4.87
C PRO A 79 10.79 9.98 5.04
N ASP A 80 10.82 10.56 6.23
CA ASP A 80 10.16 11.84 6.50
C ASP A 80 10.67 12.94 5.55
N GLY A 81 9.74 13.71 4.97
CA GLY A 81 10.04 14.77 4.01
C GLY A 81 10.14 14.30 2.56
N TYR A 82 10.02 12.99 2.30
CA TYR A 82 10.08 12.44 0.95
C TYR A 82 8.96 12.98 0.06
N LEU A 83 7.70 13.02 0.55
CA LEU A 83 6.57 13.46 -0.26
C LEU A 83 6.70 14.94 -0.63
N LYS A 84 7.17 15.77 0.31
CA LYS A 84 7.47 17.17 0.07
C LYS A 84 8.59 17.35 -0.96
N ALA A 85 9.67 16.56 -0.85
CA ALA A 85 10.76 16.61 -1.81
C ALA A 85 10.32 16.17 -3.21
N VAL A 86 9.47 15.14 -3.32
CA VAL A 86 8.83 14.73 -4.58
C VAL A 86 8.00 15.87 -5.17
N ARG A 87 7.19 16.56 -4.36
CA ARG A 87 6.38 17.70 -4.82
C ARG A 87 7.26 18.80 -5.40
N ASP A 88 8.29 19.21 -4.67
CA ASP A 88 9.22 20.25 -5.11
C ASP A 88 9.93 19.85 -6.41
N LEU A 89 10.35 18.58 -6.52
CA LEU A 89 11.02 18.04 -7.70
C LEU A 89 10.09 18.00 -8.93
N CYS A 90 8.86 17.49 -8.77
CA CYS A 90 7.85 17.47 -9.82
C CYS A 90 7.55 18.89 -10.34
N SER A 91 7.41 19.86 -9.43
CA SER A 91 7.19 21.27 -9.80
C SER A 91 8.37 21.87 -10.56
N ARG A 92 9.62 21.61 -10.14
CA ARG A 92 10.83 22.10 -10.83
C ARG A 92 10.95 21.59 -12.27
N HIS A 93 10.47 20.38 -12.54
CA HIS A 93 10.58 19.73 -13.84
C HIS A 93 9.29 19.79 -14.68
N ASN A 94 8.22 20.42 -14.17
CA ASN A 94 6.90 20.42 -14.82
C ASN A 94 6.38 18.99 -15.11
N ILE A 95 6.51 18.11 -14.13
CA ILE A 95 6.06 16.71 -14.18
C ILE A 95 4.86 16.57 -13.23
N LEU A 96 3.80 15.87 -13.66
CA LEU A 96 2.63 15.65 -12.83
C LEU A 96 2.94 14.71 -11.66
N MET A 97 2.67 15.16 -10.44
CA MET A 97 2.66 14.34 -9.23
C MET A 97 1.32 13.61 -9.12
N ILE A 98 1.31 12.30 -9.35
CA ILE A 98 0.11 11.45 -9.36
C ILE A 98 0.14 10.56 -8.12
N ASP A 99 -0.79 10.81 -7.22
CA ASP A 99 -0.87 10.16 -5.93
C ASP A 99 -1.95 9.07 -5.93
N ASP A 100 -1.52 7.82 -5.74
CA ASP A 100 -2.40 6.66 -5.60
C ASP A 100 -2.79 6.44 -4.13
N GLU A 101 -3.90 7.09 -3.75
CA GLU A 101 -4.51 7.01 -2.43
C GLU A 101 -5.60 5.92 -2.36
N ILE A 102 -5.64 4.96 -3.31
CA ILE A 102 -6.64 3.90 -3.32
C ILE A 102 -6.61 3.10 -2.01
N GLN A 103 -5.42 2.85 -1.45
CA GLN A 103 -5.25 2.11 -0.19
C GLN A 103 -5.04 2.99 1.04
N THR A 104 -4.29 4.09 0.89
CA THR A 104 -3.85 4.96 2.00
C THR A 104 -4.88 6.02 2.35
N GLY A 105 -5.72 6.41 1.39
CA GLY A 105 -6.98 7.10 1.62
C GLY A 105 -8.11 6.08 1.78
N ILE A 106 -9.31 6.47 2.20
CA ILE A 106 -9.69 7.71 2.86
C ILE A 106 -9.56 7.46 4.37
N ALA A 107 -9.00 8.40 5.15
CA ALA A 107 -8.85 8.34 6.61
C ALA A 107 -7.95 7.21 7.17
N ARG A 108 -7.60 6.20 6.35
CA ARG A 108 -6.90 4.97 6.75
C ARG A 108 -5.62 5.22 7.55
N THR A 109 -4.84 6.22 7.17
CA THR A 109 -3.53 6.48 7.78
C THR A 109 -3.57 7.50 8.92
N GLY A 110 -4.75 7.92 9.38
CA GLY A 110 -4.91 8.97 10.40
C GLY A 110 -4.93 10.40 9.82
N LYS A 111 -5.04 10.52 8.50
CA LYS A 111 -5.30 11.75 7.74
C LYS A 111 -6.33 11.45 6.66
N MET A 112 -7.02 12.48 6.15
CA MET A 112 -8.00 12.31 5.08
C MET A 112 -7.34 11.66 3.85
N LEU A 113 -6.23 12.25 3.42
CA LEU A 113 -5.27 11.70 2.47
C LEU A 113 -3.92 11.51 3.19
N ALA A 114 -3.20 10.44 2.90
CA ALA A 114 -1.88 10.21 3.49
C ALA A 114 -0.84 11.28 3.08
N CYS A 115 -0.97 11.91 1.92
CA CYS A 115 -0.14 13.06 1.55
C CYS A 115 -0.29 14.27 2.50
N ASP A 116 -1.41 14.38 3.24
CA ASP A 116 -1.62 15.44 4.24
C ASP A 116 -0.71 15.29 5.48
N TRP A 117 0.01 14.17 5.63
CA TRP A 117 1.03 14.04 6.67
C TRP A 117 2.23 14.97 6.46
N GLU A 118 2.47 15.41 5.22
CA GLU A 118 3.55 16.35 4.87
C GLU A 118 3.00 17.66 4.25
N ASP A 119 1.70 17.93 4.40
CA ASP A 119 0.99 19.07 3.81
C ASP A 119 1.21 19.21 2.29
N VAL A 120 1.25 18.06 1.59
CA VAL A 120 1.50 18.00 0.14
C VAL A 120 0.20 17.92 -0.64
N ARG A 121 0.08 18.76 -1.68
CA ARG A 121 -0.99 18.68 -2.68
C ARG A 121 -0.47 18.07 -3.99
N PRO A 122 -0.90 16.84 -4.34
CA PRO A 122 -0.63 16.24 -5.65
C PRO A 122 -1.34 16.98 -6.79
N ASP A 123 -0.87 16.80 -8.03
CA ASP A 123 -1.55 17.31 -9.22
C ASP A 123 -2.75 16.42 -9.59
N MET A 124 -2.66 15.13 -9.26
CA MET A 124 -3.73 14.15 -9.43
C MET A 124 -3.81 13.24 -8.20
N VAL A 125 -5.03 12.92 -7.75
CA VAL A 125 -5.28 11.94 -6.68
C VAL A 125 -6.20 10.84 -7.20
N ILE A 126 -5.85 9.58 -6.94
CA ILE A 126 -6.63 8.41 -7.31
C ILE A 126 -7.25 7.81 -6.05
N LEU A 127 -8.57 7.65 -6.06
CA LEU A 127 -9.34 7.08 -4.95
C LEU A 127 -10.12 5.84 -5.39
N GLY A 128 -10.35 4.94 -4.46
CA GLY A 128 -11.13 3.71 -4.65
C GLY A 128 -11.47 3.07 -3.32
N LYS A 129 -11.53 1.73 -3.26
CA LYS A 129 -11.72 0.91 -2.04
C LYS A 129 -12.73 1.53 -1.05
N ALA A 130 -12.24 2.25 -0.03
CA ALA A 130 -13.04 2.87 1.03
C ALA A 130 -14.07 3.88 0.50
N LEU A 131 -13.86 4.47 -0.68
CA LEU A 131 -14.83 5.34 -1.34
C LEU A 131 -16.18 4.63 -1.54
N GLY A 132 -16.17 3.33 -1.83
CA GLY A 132 -17.39 2.52 -1.95
C GLY A 132 -17.90 1.92 -0.64
N ALA A 133 -17.21 2.16 0.48
CA ALA A 133 -17.48 1.60 1.81
C ALA A 133 -17.70 0.06 1.84
N GLY A 134 -17.16 -0.67 0.85
CA GLY A 134 -17.41 -2.11 0.70
C GLY A 134 -18.81 -2.48 0.18
N VAL A 135 -19.63 -1.50 -0.21
CA VAL A 135 -21.02 -1.70 -0.67
C VAL A 135 -21.08 -1.84 -2.19
N VAL A 136 -20.46 -0.90 -2.92
CA VAL A 136 -20.41 -0.93 -4.40
C VAL A 136 -19.03 -0.53 -4.91
N PRO A 137 -18.55 -1.10 -6.04
CA PRO A 137 -17.32 -0.66 -6.68
C PRO A 137 -17.44 0.78 -7.19
N VAL A 138 -16.56 1.65 -6.71
CA VAL A 138 -16.43 3.03 -7.18
C VAL A 138 -14.99 3.50 -7.00
N SER A 139 -14.51 4.26 -7.97
CA SER A 139 -13.22 4.94 -7.95
C SER A 139 -13.38 6.36 -8.47
N ALA A 140 -12.40 7.22 -8.18
CA ALA A 140 -12.34 8.58 -8.67
C ALA A 140 -10.90 8.94 -9.03
N VAL A 141 -10.75 9.77 -10.06
CA VAL A 141 -9.49 10.47 -10.37
C VAL A 141 -9.80 11.94 -10.25
N LEU A 142 -9.11 12.64 -9.36
CA LEU A 142 -9.28 14.06 -9.09
C LEU A 142 -8.05 14.80 -9.63
N ALA A 143 -8.25 15.90 -10.34
CA ALA A 143 -7.18 16.76 -10.85
C ALA A 143 -7.70 18.18 -11.09
N ASP A 144 -6.79 19.13 -11.28
CA ASP A 144 -7.14 20.49 -11.70
C ASP A 144 -7.70 20.52 -13.14
N LYS A 145 -8.42 21.60 -13.47
CA LYS A 145 -9.17 21.72 -14.73
C LYS A 145 -8.28 21.63 -15.97
N ASP A 146 -7.12 22.27 -15.92
CA ASP A 146 -6.14 22.28 -17.00
C ASP A 146 -5.57 20.88 -17.29
N ILE A 147 -5.49 20.01 -16.28
CA ILE A 147 -5.15 18.59 -16.43
C ILE A 147 -6.37 17.80 -16.93
N MET A 148 -7.48 17.87 -16.21
CA MET A 148 -8.66 17.03 -16.44
C MET A 148 -9.33 17.31 -17.79
N LEU A 149 -9.38 18.58 -18.22
CA LEU A 149 -10.02 18.99 -19.47
C LEU A 149 -9.16 18.74 -20.71
N CYS A 150 -7.97 18.14 -20.56
CA CYS A 150 -7.24 17.58 -21.70
C CYS A 150 -8.00 16.42 -22.35
N ILE A 151 -8.79 15.67 -21.57
CA ILE A 151 -9.69 14.62 -22.09
C ILE A 151 -10.95 15.27 -22.67
N LYS A 152 -11.16 15.14 -23.98
CA LYS A 152 -12.29 15.72 -24.71
C LYS A 152 -13.48 14.75 -24.81
N PRO A 153 -14.69 15.25 -25.13
CA PRO A 153 -15.85 14.39 -25.34
C PRO A 153 -15.57 13.28 -26.36
N GLY A 154 -15.78 12.03 -25.95
CA GLY A 154 -15.55 10.83 -26.78
C GLY A 154 -14.19 10.15 -26.59
N GLU A 155 -13.24 10.74 -25.85
CA GLU A 155 -11.89 10.18 -25.70
C GLU A 155 -11.73 9.21 -24.53
N HIS A 156 -12.57 9.34 -23.48
CA HIS A 156 -12.61 8.42 -22.34
C HIS A 156 -14.04 8.25 -21.85
N GLY A 157 -14.37 7.05 -21.37
CA GLY A 157 -15.69 6.75 -20.84
C GLY A 157 -15.75 5.39 -20.16
N SER A 158 -16.74 5.22 -19.29
CA SER A 158 -17.03 3.95 -18.61
C SER A 158 -18.54 3.82 -18.43
N THR A 159 -19.11 2.69 -18.87
CA THR A 159 -20.57 2.44 -18.82
C THR A 159 -21.16 2.61 -17.42
N PHE A 160 -20.42 2.21 -16.39
CA PHE A 160 -20.85 2.31 -14.99
C PHE A 160 -20.20 3.48 -14.24
N GLY A 161 -19.27 4.20 -14.88
CA GLY A 161 -18.59 5.34 -14.27
C GLY A 161 -19.58 6.47 -13.96
N GLY A 162 -19.56 6.99 -12.73
CA GLY A 162 -20.42 8.10 -12.33
C GLY A 162 -21.91 7.75 -12.21
N ASN A 163 -22.26 6.46 -12.12
CA ASN A 163 -23.67 6.08 -11.95
C ASN A 163 -24.25 6.64 -10.63
N PRO A 164 -25.57 6.95 -10.57
CA PRO A 164 -26.17 7.59 -9.41
C PRO A 164 -26.05 6.80 -8.10
N LEU A 165 -26.14 5.46 -8.16
CA LEU A 165 -26.06 4.61 -6.97
C LEU A 165 -24.65 4.65 -6.34
N ALA A 166 -23.62 4.46 -7.16
CA ALA A 166 -22.23 4.56 -6.71
C ALA A 166 -21.90 5.95 -6.16
N SER A 167 -22.42 7.01 -6.81
CA SER A 167 -22.24 8.38 -6.35
C SER A 167 -22.90 8.63 -4.98
N ALA A 168 -24.12 8.13 -4.77
CA ALA A 168 -24.81 8.24 -3.49
C ALA A 168 -24.07 7.50 -2.37
N VAL A 169 -23.57 6.29 -2.64
CA VAL A 169 -22.75 5.52 -1.69
C VAL A 169 -21.46 6.25 -1.37
N ALA A 170 -20.75 6.78 -2.38
CA ALA A 170 -19.51 7.52 -2.16
C ALA A 170 -19.71 8.75 -1.28
N VAL A 171 -20.77 9.52 -1.52
CA VAL A 171 -21.14 10.66 -0.66
C VAL A 171 -21.46 10.22 0.77
N ALA A 172 -22.20 9.13 0.94
CA ALA A 172 -22.52 8.59 2.26
C ALA A 172 -21.27 8.10 3.01
N SER A 173 -20.35 7.41 2.32
CA SER A 173 -19.07 6.96 2.88
C SER A 173 -18.25 8.15 3.41
N LEU A 174 -18.09 9.20 2.60
CA LEU A 174 -17.36 10.40 2.99
C LEU A 174 -18.02 11.15 4.16
N LYS A 175 -19.36 11.16 4.22
CA LYS A 175 -20.10 11.72 5.36
C LYS A 175 -19.84 10.95 6.64
N VAL A 176 -19.90 9.62 6.61
CA VAL A 176 -19.59 8.76 7.77
C VAL A 176 -18.16 9.03 8.28
N VAL A 177 -17.18 9.10 7.37
CA VAL A 177 -15.79 9.43 7.74
C VAL A 177 -15.70 10.75 8.51
N LYS A 178 -16.44 11.78 8.07
CA LYS A 178 -16.45 13.10 8.68
C LYS A 178 -17.26 13.14 9.99
N ASP A 179 -18.48 12.63 9.97
CA ASP A 179 -19.45 12.77 11.05
C ASP A 179 -19.08 11.91 12.27
N GLU A 180 -18.40 10.77 12.03
CA GLU A 180 -17.91 9.88 13.09
C GLU A 180 -16.44 10.15 13.49
N GLY A 181 -15.79 11.17 12.92
CA GLY A 181 -14.41 11.52 13.24
C GLY A 181 -13.41 10.38 12.96
N LEU A 182 -13.57 9.68 11.83
CA LEU A 182 -12.79 8.46 11.55
C LEU A 182 -11.32 8.74 11.23
N VAL A 183 -10.97 9.99 10.88
CA VAL A 183 -9.56 10.40 10.70
C VAL A 183 -8.83 10.39 12.03
N GLU A 184 -9.39 11.08 13.03
CA GLU A 184 -8.85 11.19 14.37
C GLU A 184 -8.82 9.80 15.04
N ARG A 185 -9.93 9.06 14.91
CA ARG A 185 -10.04 7.69 15.41
C ARG A 185 -8.97 6.77 14.83
N ALA A 186 -8.71 6.84 13.52
CA ALA A 186 -7.69 6.01 12.89
C ALA A 186 -6.27 6.36 13.39
N ALA A 187 -6.00 7.64 13.67
CA ALA A 187 -4.73 8.07 14.25
C ALA A 187 -4.54 7.53 15.68
N GLU A 188 -5.56 7.72 16.53
CA GLU A 188 -5.55 7.29 17.95
C GLU A 188 -5.46 5.77 18.08
N LEU A 189 -6.42 5.04 17.51
CA LEU A 189 -6.46 3.58 17.57
C LEU A 189 -5.30 2.93 16.82
N GLY A 190 -4.82 3.58 15.76
CA GLY A 190 -3.62 3.16 15.07
C GLY A 190 -2.39 3.17 15.96
N GLN A 191 -2.22 4.23 16.77
CA GLN A 191 -1.13 4.30 17.73
C GLN A 191 -1.30 3.29 18.85
N GLU A 192 -2.52 3.19 19.41
CA GLU A 192 -2.82 2.18 20.44
C GLU A 192 -2.49 0.78 19.97
N PHE A 193 -2.89 0.42 18.74
CA PHE A 193 -2.63 -0.91 18.20
C PHE A 193 -1.14 -1.18 18.02
N ARG A 194 -0.38 -0.21 17.52
CA ARG A 194 1.08 -0.36 17.42
C ARG A 194 1.73 -0.52 18.79
N ASP A 195 1.28 0.22 19.81
CA ASP A 195 1.80 0.08 21.17
C ASP A 195 1.50 -1.33 21.75
N GLN A 196 0.31 -1.88 21.48
CA GLN A 196 -0.03 -3.25 21.86
C GLN A 196 0.83 -4.28 21.13
N LEU A 197 1.00 -4.15 19.82
CA LEU A 197 1.87 -5.02 19.03
C LEU A 197 3.33 -4.93 19.50
N GLN A 198 3.81 -3.74 19.87
CA GLN A 198 5.17 -3.54 20.38
C GLN A 198 5.42 -4.31 21.69
N LYS A 199 4.39 -4.45 22.56
CA LYS A 199 4.49 -5.33 23.73
C LYS A 199 4.65 -6.80 23.33
N VAL A 200 3.99 -7.24 22.25
CA VAL A 200 4.19 -8.58 21.67
C VAL A 200 5.61 -8.71 21.12
N GLN A 201 6.12 -7.70 20.40
CA GLN A 201 7.50 -7.68 19.92
C GLN A 201 8.51 -7.76 21.08
N GLN A 202 8.29 -7.05 22.18
CA GLN A 202 9.16 -7.13 23.36
C GLN A 202 9.18 -8.53 23.98
N LYS A 203 8.07 -9.29 23.89
CA LYS A 203 8.00 -10.69 24.30
C LYS A 203 8.71 -11.64 23.31
N PHE A 204 8.67 -11.33 22.01
CA PHE A 204 9.24 -12.14 20.94
C PHE A 204 10.24 -11.37 20.05
N PRO A 205 11.31 -10.77 20.60
CA PRO A 205 12.19 -9.87 19.85
C PRO A 205 13.06 -10.59 18.80
N HIS A 206 13.20 -11.90 18.93
CA HIS A 206 13.89 -12.76 17.96
C HIS A 206 12.98 -13.18 16.79
N ILE A 207 11.66 -13.03 16.93
CA ILE A 207 10.66 -13.42 15.92
C ILE A 207 10.15 -12.18 15.19
N ILE A 208 9.78 -11.11 15.91
CA ILE A 208 9.27 -9.88 15.31
C ILE A 208 10.43 -8.90 15.08
N ARG A 209 10.77 -8.70 13.80
CA ARG A 209 11.82 -7.76 13.37
C ARG A 209 11.37 -6.32 13.53
N GLU A 210 10.17 -5.99 13.05
CA GLU A 210 9.67 -4.63 13.02
C GLU A 210 8.14 -4.59 13.11
N ILE A 211 7.62 -3.53 13.73
CA ILE A 211 6.23 -3.11 13.63
C ILE A 211 6.22 -1.72 13.04
N ARG A 212 5.48 -1.54 11.94
CA ARG A 212 5.39 -0.27 11.22
C ARG A 212 3.98 -0.01 10.74
N GLY A 213 3.65 1.26 10.55
CA GLY A 213 2.35 1.69 10.05
C GLY A 213 2.05 3.16 10.34
N ARG A 214 1.02 3.68 9.67
CA ARG A 214 0.39 4.96 10.00
C ARG A 214 -1.12 4.74 10.11
N GLY A 215 -1.75 5.36 11.10
CA GLY A 215 -3.15 5.11 11.44
C GLY A 215 -3.45 3.61 11.59
N LEU A 216 -4.54 3.14 10.98
CA LEU A 216 -4.95 1.75 10.97
C LEU A 216 -4.44 0.98 9.74
N LEU A 217 -3.34 1.40 9.11
CA LEU A 217 -2.60 0.60 8.14
C LEU A 217 -1.28 0.16 8.79
N ASN A 218 -1.23 -1.08 9.29
CA ASN A 218 -0.09 -1.58 10.06
C ASN A 218 0.43 -2.91 9.49
N ALA A 219 1.70 -3.19 9.75
CA ALA A 219 2.35 -4.44 9.41
C ALA A 219 3.22 -4.94 10.57
N VAL A 220 3.26 -6.26 10.72
CA VAL A 220 4.20 -6.98 11.58
C VAL A 220 5.14 -7.75 10.68
N ASP A 221 6.42 -7.43 10.78
CA ASP A 221 7.48 -8.02 9.98
C ASP A 221 8.24 -9.07 10.80
N LEU A 222 8.24 -10.30 10.32
CA LEU A 222 8.79 -11.45 11.03
C LEU A 222 10.17 -11.83 10.49
N CYS A 223 11.07 -12.22 11.38
CA CYS A 223 12.38 -12.73 11.02
C CYS A 223 12.23 -14.09 10.30
N SER A 224 12.53 -14.11 9.00
CA SER A 224 12.47 -15.32 8.16
C SER A 224 13.16 -16.54 8.82
N LYS A 225 14.36 -16.34 9.39
CA LYS A 225 15.11 -17.41 10.07
C LYS A 225 14.39 -17.96 11.30
N ALA A 226 13.72 -17.09 12.07
CA ALA A 226 12.98 -17.49 13.25
C ALA A 226 11.65 -18.15 12.90
N LEU A 227 11.10 -17.87 11.72
CA LEU A 227 9.85 -18.42 11.24
C LEU A 227 10.03 -19.81 10.62
N TYR A 228 11.15 -20.02 9.91
CA TYR A 228 11.43 -21.25 9.16
C TYR A 228 11.23 -22.54 9.99
N PRO A 229 10.59 -23.58 9.44
CA PRO A 229 10.06 -23.70 8.06
C PRO A 229 8.66 -23.09 7.84
N ALA A 230 8.08 -22.40 8.82
CA ALA A 230 6.80 -21.71 8.67
C ALA A 230 6.93 -20.37 7.92
N SER A 231 5.80 -19.84 7.47
CA SER A 231 5.64 -18.57 6.78
C SER A 231 4.61 -17.66 7.48
N ALA A 232 4.55 -16.39 7.11
CA ALA A 232 3.51 -15.46 7.57
C ALA A 232 2.11 -15.94 7.19
N TYR A 233 1.99 -16.72 6.11
CA TYR A 233 0.74 -17.36 5.74
C TYR A 233 0.30 -18.38 6.80
N ASP A 234 1.20 -19.22 7.29
CA ASP A 234 0.88 -20.20 8.33
C ASP A 234 0.44 -19.53 9.64
N ILE A 235 1.10 -18.41 10.00
CA ILE A 235 0.69 -17.58 11.13
C ILE A 235 -0.72 -17.02 10.91
N CYS A 236 -1.03 -16.53 9.70
CA CYS A 236 -2.38 -16.02 9.38
C CYS A 236 -3.45 -17.12 9.44
N ILE A 237 -3.13 -18.38 9.10
CA ILE A 237 -4.05 -19.50 9.27
C ILE A 237 -4.34 -19.77 10.75
N LYS A 238 -3.32 -19.68 11.63
CA LYS A 238 -3.52 -19.79 13.09
C LYS A 238 -4.24 -18.61 13.71
N LEU A 239 -4.02 -17.40 13.20
CA LEU A 239 -4.84 -16.23 13.55
C LEU A 239 -6.31 -16.45 13.17
N LYS A 240 -6.58 -17.02 11.98
CA LYS A 240 -7.94 -17.35 11.54
C LYS A 240 -8.62 -18.35 12.47
N GLU A 241 -7.90 -19.39 12.92
CA GLU A 241 -8.41 -20.36 13.90
C GLU A 241 -8.81 -19.69 15.23
N ARG A 242 -8.23 -18.52 15.54
CA ARG A 242 -8.52 -17.69 16.71
C ARG A 242 -9.48 -16.53 16.41
N GLY A 243 -10.12 -16.52 15.24
CA GLY A 243 -11.11 -15.51 14.86
C GLY A 243 -10.55 -14.23 14.22
N ILE A 244 -9.24 -14.16 13.96
CA ILE A 244 -8.60 -12.97 13.37
C ILE A 244 -8.22 -13.23 11.91
N LEU A 245 -8.81 -12.48 10.98
CA LEU A 245 -8.45 -12.52 9.57
C LEU A 245 -7.37 -11.48 9.27
N ALA A 246 -6.19 -11.96 8.87
CA ALA A 246 -5.06 -11.14 8.43
C ALA A 246 -4.55 -11.58 7.06
N LYS A 247 -3.80 -10.71 6.39
CA LYS A 247 -3.26 -10.98 5.04
C LYS A 247 -1.73 -10.97 5.07
N PRO A 248 -1.06 -12.07 4.67
CA PRO A 248 0.39 -12.07 4.52
C PRO A 248 0.82 -11.38 3.23
N THR A 249 2.08 -10.93 3.19
CA THR A 249 2.81 -10.50 1.99
C THR A 249 4.31 -10.83 2.14
N HIS A 250 5.02 -11.05 1.03
CA HIS A 250 6.47 -11.34 0.98
C HIS A 250 6.96 -12.40 2.00
N ASP A 251 6.18 -13.47 2.20
CA ASP A 251 6.39 -14.62 3.10
C ASP A 251 6.59 -14.34 4.60
N THR A 252 6.88 -13.11 5.00
CA THR A 252 7.35 -12.76 6.35
C THR A 252 6.54 -11.63 6.98
N ILE A 253 5.71 -10.93 6.21
CA ILE A 253 5.00 -9.74 6.66
C ILE A 253 3.53 -10.07 6.81
N ILE A 254 2.94 -9.71 7.95
CA ILE A 254 1.49 -9.78 8.20
C ILE A 254 0.94 -8.36 8.17
N ARG A 255 -0.02 -8.09 7.29
CA ARG A 255 -0.72 -6.81 7.23
C ARG A 255 -1.99 -6.86 8.06
N LEU A 256 -2.17 -5.81 8.87
CA LEU A 256 -3.29 -5.62 9.78
C LEU A 256 -3.91 -4.25 9.47
N ALA A 257 -5.03 -4.29 8.74
CA ALA A 257 -5.76 -3.10 8.28
C ALA A 257 -7.26 -3.21 8.61
N PRO A 258 -7.64 -3.16 9.91
CA PRO A 258 -9.02 -3.36 10.33
C PRO A 258 -9.97 -2.23 9.85
N PRO A 259 -11.29 -2.39 9.90
CA PRO A 259 -12.23 -1.28 9.71
C PRO A 259 -11.90 -0.09 10.64
N LEU A 260 -12.17 1.14 10.20
CA LEU A 260 -11.89 2.33 11.04
C LEU A 260 -12.82 2.41 12.27
N SER A 261 -13.94 1.69 12.22
CA SER A 261 -14.89 1.53 13.32
C SER A 261 -14.46 0.50 14.38
N ILE A 262 -13.32 -0.18 14.22
CA ILE A 262 -12.81 -1.17 15.19
C ILE A 262 -12.71 -0.59 16.60
N SER A 263 -12.96 -1.40 17.62
CA SER A 263 -12.85 -1.05 19.04
C SER A 263 -11.45 -1.34 19.62
N SER A 264 -11.08 -0.67 20.72
CA SER A 264 -9.82 -0.93 21.45
C SER A 264 -9.77 -2.37 21.98
N GLU A 265 -10.92 -2.93 22.36
CA GLU A 265 -11.06 -4.32 22.78
C GLU A 265 -10.71 -5.30 21.66
N GLU A 266 -11.24 -5.09 20.45
CA GLU A 266 -10.92 -5.93 19.28
C GLU A 266 -9.44 -5.83 18.88
N LEU A 267 -8.80 -4.65 19.05
CA LEU A 267 -7.37 -4.49 18.85
C LEU A 267 -6.56 -5.30 19.87
N ALA A 268 -6.99 -5.28 21.14
CA ALA A 268 -6.38 -6.06 22.20
C ALA A 268 -6.54 -7.57 21.96
N GLU A 269 -7.71 -8.02 21.47
CA GLU A 269 -7.95 -9.39 21.07
C GLU A 269 -7.03 -9.82 19.92
N ALA A 270 -6.87 -8.98 18.89
CA ALA A 270 -5.98 -9.26 17.76
C ALA A 270 -4.51 -9.35 18.21
N SER A 271 -4.06 -8.42 19.07
CA SER A 271 -2.70 -8.42 19.62
C SER A 271 -2.44 -9.65 20.49
N LYS A 272 -3.41 -10.03 21.34
CA LYS A 272 -3.36 -11.25 22.16
C LYS A 272 -3.30 -12.49 21.28
N ALA A 273 -4.15 -12.58 20.24
CA ALA A 273 -4.17 -13.71 19.33
C ALA A 273 -2.81 -13.89 18.63
N LEU A 274 -2.18 -12.80 18.18
CA LEU A 274 -0.83 -12.86 17.62
C LEU A 274 0.19 -13.40 18.65
N SER A 275 0.18 -12.87 19.87
CA SER A 275 1.06 -13.37 20.94
C SER A 275 0.85 -14.87 21.18
N ASP A 276 -0.39 -15.32 21.30
CA ASP A 276 -0.71 -16.73 21.56
C ASP A 276 -0.27 -17.64 20.40
N VAL A 277 -0.40 -17.18 19.15
CA VAL A 277 0.08 -17.92 17.97
C VAL A 277 1.59 -18.09 18.01
N LEU A 278 2.33 -17.01 18.31
CA LEU A 278 3.78 -17.07 18.38
C LEU A 278 4.27 -17.95 19.55
N GLU A 279 3.54 -17.97 20.67
CA GLU A 279 3.90 -18.75 21.85
C GLU A 279 3.56 -20.23 21.73
N HIS A 280 2.37 -20.55 21.25
CA HIS A 280 1.80 -21.89 21.34
C HIS A 280 1.79 -22.64 20.02
N ASP A 281 1.53 -21.94 18.91
CA ASP A 281 1.28 -22.57 17.62
C ASP A 281 2.54 -22.64 16.76
N LEU A 282 3.35 -21.57 16.73
CA LEU A 282 4.59 -21.52 15.94
C LEU A 282 5.58 -22.67 16.26
N PRO A 283 5.86 -23.02 17.54
CA PRO A 283 6.73 -24.16 17.85
C PRO A 283 6.20 -25.51 17.34
N GLN A 284 4.87 -25.63 17.17
CA GLN A 284 4.24 -26.83 16.64
C GLN A 284 4.31 -26.85 15.11
N LEU A 285 4.01 -25.71 14.46
CA LEU A 285 4.14 -25.53 13.02
C LEU A 285 5.56 -25.92 12.54
N GLN A 286 6.58 -25.47 13.26
CA GLN A 286 7.97 -25.74 12.92
C GLN A 286 8.37 -27.22 13.04
N LYS A 287 7.64 -28.02 13.82
CA LYS A 287 7.82 -29.47 13.93
C LYS A 287 7.05 -30.25 12.88
N GLN A 288 5.92 -29.71 12.41
CA GLN A 288 4.99 -30.39 11.50
C GLN A 288 5.30 -30.11 10.03
N ILE A 289 5.73 -28.89 9.71
CA ILE A 289 6.03 -28.50 8.33
C ILE A 289 7.34 -29.17 7.90
N LYS A 290 7.28 -29.94 6.81
CA LYS A 290 8.48 -30.48 6.18
C LYS A 290 9.30 -29.31 5.62
N LYS A 291 10.60 -29.31 5.92
CA LYS A 291 11.55 -28.34 5.38
C LYS A 291 11.46 -28.33 3.84
N PRO A 292 11.16 -27.20 3.20
CA PRO A 292 11.27 -27.10 1.75
C PRO A 292 12.74 -27.32 1.34
N GLU A 293 12.96 -27.92 0.17
CA GLU A 293 14.29 -28.31 -0.34
C GLU A 293 15.21 -27.12 -0.64
N SER A 294 14.70 -25.87 -0.60
CA SER A 294 15.50 -24.65 -0.71
C SER A 294 14.91 -23.51 0.10
N GLU A 295 15.77 -22.60 0.61
CA GLU A 295 15.36 -21.31 1.14
C GLU A 295 14.70 -20.48 0.02
N ALA A 296 13.55 -19.88 0.30
CA ALA A 296 12.91 -18.95 -0.63
C ALA A 296 13.88 -17.78 -0.88
N LYS A 297 14.40 -17.69 -2.11
CA LYS A 297 15.19 -16.52 -2.52
C LYS A 297 14.26 -15.32 -2.61
N THR A 298 14.73 -14.16 -2.17
CA THR A 298 14.05 -12.89 -2.47
C THR A 298 13.87 -12.80 -3.99
N PRO A 299 12.64 -12.67 -4.49
CA PRO A 299 12.41 -12.63 -5.93
C PRO A 299 12.97 -11.32 -6.48
N VAL A 300 14.04 -11.40 -7.27
CA VAL A 300 14.56 -10.27 -8.04
C VAL A 300 13.61 -10.00 -9.20
N CYS A 301 13.27 -8.73 -9.43
CA CYS A 301 12.47 -8.35 -10.59
C CYS A 301 13.21 -8.68 -11.90
N ASP A 302 12.61 -9.50 -12.77
CA ASP A 302 13.20 -9.92 -14.06
C ASP A 302 13.47 -8.72 -15.01
N ARG A 303 12.81 -7.57 -14.76
CA ARG A 303 12.79 -6.41 -15.65
C ARG A 303 13.74 -5.29 -15.22
N CYS A 304 13.94 -5.09 -13.91
CA CYS A 304 14.81 -4.03 -13.39
C CYS A 304 15.97 -4.55 -12.54
N GLY A 305 16.03 -5.86 -12.25
CA GLY A 305 17.12 -6.48 -11.50
C GLY A 305 17.17 -6.10 -10.02
N ARG A 306 16.12 -5.46 -9.48
CA ARG A 306 16.05 -5.01 -8.09
C ARG A 306 15.37 -6.06 -7.20
N ASP A 307 15.83 -6.13 -5.95
CA ASP A 307 15.20 -6.93 -4.90
C ASP A 307 13.83 -6.33 -4.56
N LEU A 308 12.81 -7.20 -4.45
CA LEU A 308 11.44 -6.85 -4.08
C LEU A 308 11.19 -7.09 -2.59
#